data_AF-A0A7S1KZV8-F1
#
_entry.id   AF-A0A7S1KZV8-F1
#
_cell.length_a   1.000
_cell.length_b   1.000
_cell.length_c   1.000
_cell.angle_alpha   90.00
_cell.angle_beta   90.00
_cell.angle_gamma   90.00
#
_symmetry.space_group_name_H-M   'P 1'
#
loop_
_entity.id
_entity.type
_entity.pdbx_description
1 polymer ?
#
loop_
_entity_poly.entity_id
_entity_poly.type
_entity_poly.pdbx_seq_one_letter_code
_entity_poly.pdbx_strand_id
1 'polypeptide(L)'
;VTVSVLYWTTFSAPMRRVAIIALSLVLAAVASAAIVAAPESTNEEPTEVPVPNPHNLRCPGYPNPYPVNRDAPALVSTAPNGKLYKAGKGSDTFFVTHVFGTYYDMGKAQGVLHKERIPVGLNRFYDWLAAQIEAKVEWIPAWVAGVVADFGVPFAMELTWNATKPFLPAKYLDELNGLADGAGVARQDIYNINMIAELIKAQCSVIGANGKATQNSLNGTLVHLRTLDGMGGASMPIKDYANVVVYHPDASLNEHAVANFGWVSFIGSVTGFGETIGIGEKYWGGQPDSNMTARGEAWTFLTRDLL
;
A
#
# COMPACT_ATOMS: atom_id res chain seq x y z
N VAL A 1 -12.10 18.65 -28.59
CA VAL A 1 -11.09 17.89 -29.38
C VAL A 1 -10.42 18.73 -30.48
N THR A 2 -10.48 20.08 -30.48
CA THR A 2 -9.94 20.87 -31.62
C THR A 2 -9.20 22.14 -31.23
N VAL A 3 -8.56 22.16 -30.05
CA VAL A 3 -7.66 23.27 -29.65
C VAL A 3 -6.26 22.76 -29.26
N SER A 4 -6.09 21.45 -29.05
CA SER A 4 -4.84 20.88 -28.51
C SER A 4 -3.76 20.57 -29.56
N VAL A 5 -4.06 20.65 -30.86
CA VAL A 5 -3.15 20.18 -31.93
C VAL A 5 -2.24 21.30 -32.47
N LEU A 6 -2.60 22.57 -32.30
CA LEU A 6 -1.88 23.68 -32.96
C LEU A 6 -0.59 24.14 -32.25
N TYR A 7 -0.39 23.85 -30.96
CA TYR A 7 0.81 24.31 -30.23
C TYR A 7 1.99 23.33 -30.28
N TRP A 8 1.78 22.10 -30.76
CA TRP A 8 2.80 21.04 -30.70
C TRP A 8 3.62 20.90 -31.98
N THR A 9 3.21 21.49 -33.11
CA THR A 9 3.86 21.30 -34.40
C THR A 9 5.14 22.13 -34.60
N THR A 10 5.40 23.14 -33.75
CA THR A 10 6.51 24.09 -33.91
C THR A 10 7.81 23.69 -33.19
N PHE A 11 7.78 22.69 -32.30
CA PHE A 11 8.98 22.23 -31.59
C PHE A 11 9.65 21.05 -32.28
N SER A 12 11.00 21.08 -32.34
CA SER A 12 11.80 19.94 -32.80
C SER A 12 11.65 18.74 -31.84
N ALA A 13 11.78 17.51 -32.34
CA ALA A 13 11.67 16.28 -31.54
C ALA A 13 12.44 16.30 -30.19
N PRO A 14 13.68 16.82 -30.10
CA PRO A 14 14.37 16.95 -28.82
C PRO A 14 13.74 18.00 -27.90
N MET A 15 13.26 19.14 -28.42
CA MET A 15 12.56 20.15 -27.60
C MET A 15 11.22 19.64 -27.07
N ARG A 16 10.49 18.79 -27.83
CA ARG A 16 9.25 18.16 -27.35
C ARG A 16 9.53 17.24 -26.16
N ARG A 17 10.62 16.47 -26.19
CA ARG A 17 11.02 15.63 -25.05
C ARG A 17 11.39 16.47 -23.83
N VAL A 18 12.13 17.56 -24.01
CA VAL A 18 12.50 18.45 -22.90
C VAL A 18 11.29 19.18 -22.32
N ALA A 19 10.34 19.62 -23.16
CA ALA A 19 9.11 20.27 -22.70
C ALA A 19 8.16 19.28 -21.97
N ILE A 20 8.05 18.04 -22.46
CA ILE A 20 7.30 16.98 -21.77
C ILE A 20 7.96 16.66 -20.44
N ILE A 21 9.29 16.50 -20.39
CA ILE A 21 10.02 16.23 -19.14
C ILE A 21 9.86 17.41 -18.16
N ALA A 22 9.99 18.66 -18.61
CA ALA A 22 9.83 19.83 -17.76
C ALA A 22 8.40 19.97 -17.24
N LEU A 23 7.39 19.72 -18.09
CA LEU A 23 5.99 19.74 -17.68
C LEU A 23 5.70 18.58 -16.71
N SER A 24 6.18 17.37 -16.99
CA SER A 24 6.08 16.22 -16.08
C SER A 24 6.77 16.46 -14.74
N LEU A 25 7.93 17.12 -14.71
CA LEU A 25 8.62 17.48 -13.47
C LEU A 25 7.85 18.54 -12.67
N VAL A 26 7.25 19.53 -13.33
CA VAL A 26 6.39 20.54 -12.69
C VAL A 26 5.10 19.89 -12.17
N LEU A 27 4.47 19.02 -12.94
CA LEU A 27 3.26 18.31 -12.55
C LEU A 27 3.52 17.25 -11.47
N ALA A 28 4.70 16.62 -11.47
CA ALA A 28 5.16 15.73 -10.41
C ALA A 28 5.48 16.50 -9.14
N ALA A 29 6.10 17.67 -9.23
CA ALA A 29 6.31 18.55 -8.08
C ALA A 29 4.96 19.02 -7.49
N VAL A 30 3.97 19.32 -8.34
CA VAL A 30 2.60 19.66 -7.91
C VAL A 30 1.87 18.45 -7.33
N ALA A 31 2.01 17.25 -7.90
CA ALA A 31 1.41 16.02 -7.39
C ALA A 31 2.05 15.59 -6.06
N SER A 32 3.37 15.61 -5.96
CA SER A 32 4.11 15.39 -4.71
C SER A 32 3.73 16.44 -3.67
N ALA A 33 3.63 17.72 -4.05
CA ALA A 33 3.16 18.76 -3.14
C ALA A 33 1.70 18.57 -2.72
N ALA A 34 0.80 18.09 -3.59
CA ALA A 34 -0.61 17.83 -3.26
C ALA A 34 -0.80 16.56 -2.41
N ILE A 35 0.01 15.51 -2.64
CA ILE A 35 0.07 14.29 -1.81
C ILE A 35 0.65 14.61 -0.43
N VAL A 36 1.69 15.45 -0.38
CA VAL A 36 2.32 15.91 0.88
C VAL A 36 1.44 16.96 1.60
N ALA A 37 0.64 17.75 0.89
CA ALA A 37 -0.28 18.75 1.43
C ALA A 37 -1.67 18.21 1.78
N ALA A 38 -1.85 16.89 1.89
CA ALA A 38 -2.83 16.40 2.85
C ALA A 38 -2.52 17.09 4.18
N PRO A 39 -3.51 17.65 4.90
CA PRO A 39 -3.23 18.53 6.01
C PRO A 39 -2.31 17.79 6.99
N GLU A 40 -1.05 18.23 7.04
CA GLU A 40 -0.31 18.20 8.28
C GLU A 40 -1.26 18.88 9.25
N SER A 41 -1.77 18.11 10.21
CA SER A 41 -2.31 18.71 11.42
C SER A 41 -1.26 19.73 11.82
N THR A 42 -1.61 21.00 11.74
CA THR A 42 -0.72 22.13 11.94
C THR A 42 0.18 21.82 13.13
N ASN A 43 1.50 21.89 12.92
CA ASN A 43 2.51 21.83 13.97
C ASN A 43 2.37 23.06 14.88
N GLU A 44 1.24 23.19 15.57
CA GLU A 44 1.21 23.87 16.84
C GLU A 44 1.92 22.92 17.81
N GLU A 45 3.04 23.38 18.36
CA GLU A 45 3.54 22.88 19.63
C GLU A 45 2.32 22.74 20.54
N PRO A 46 2.06 21.56 21.14
CA PRO A 46 0.88 21.40 21.97
C PRO A 46 1.04 22.37 23.13
N THR A 47 0.43 23.55 23.01
CA THR A 47 -0.06 24.27 24.18
C THR A 47 -0.77 23.21 25.00
N GLU A 48 -0.48 23.13 26.31
CA GLU A 48 -1.16 22.20 27.20
C GLU A 48 -2.67 22.43 27.05
N VAL A 49 -3.28 21.71 26.11
CA VAL A 49 -4.71 21.53 26.03
C VAL A 49 -4.97 20.80 27.32
N PRO A 50 -5.71 21.40 28.28
CA PRO A 50 -5.99 20.75 29.54
C PRO A 50 -6.51 19.39 29.19
N VAL A 51 -5.80 18.32 29.59
CA VAL A 51 -6.17 16.95 29.25
C VAL A 51 -7.65 16.85 29.57
N PRO A 52 -8.55 16.77 28.56
CA PRO A 52 -9.96 16.70 28.85
C PRO A 52 -10.08 15.45 29.69
N ASN A 53 -10.66 15.61 30.89
CA ASN A 53 -10.92 14.50 31.78
C ASN A 53 -11.27 13.26 30.94
N PRO A 54 -10.53 12.14 31.02
CA PRO A 54 -10.68 11.00 30.11
C PRO A 54 -12.12 10.42 30.09
N HIS A 55 -12.98 10.88 31.01
CA HIS A 55 -14.42 10.65 31.02
C HIS A 55 -15.26 11.46 30.00
N ASN A 56 -14.71 12.42 29.25
CA ASN A 56 -15.48 13.30 28.36
C ASN A 56 -15.23 13.12 26.85
N LEU A 57 -14.37 12.19 26.42
CA LEU A 57 -14.33 11.75 25.03
C LEU A 57 -15.50 10.80 24.77
N ARG A 58 -16.64 11.35 24.32
CA ARG A 58 -17.84 10.58 23.91
C ARG A 58 -17.63 9.86 22.57
N CYS A 59 -16.63 8.99 22.47
CA CYS A 59 -16.71 7.82 21.62
C CYS A 59 -16.85 6.63 22.57
N PRO A 60 -18.08 6.23 22.95
CA PRO A 60 -18.31 5.17 23.91
C PRO A 60 -18.07 3.80 23.28
N GLY A 61 -16.93 3.64 22.59
CA GLY A 61 -16.60 2.54 21.69
C GLY A 61 -17.24 1.25 22.16
N TYR A 62 -18.15 0.72 21.36
CA TYR A 62 -18.91 -0.45 21.77
C TYR A 62 -17.98 -1.66 21.78
N PRO A 63 -18.04 -2.52 22.81
CA PRO A 63 -17.35 -3.80 22.77
C PRO A 63 -17.71 -4.52 21.48
N ASN A 64 -16.72 -4.96 20.73
CA ASN A 64 -16.95 -5.77 19.53
C ASN A 64 -17.58 -7.10 19.97
N PRO A 65 -18.87 -7.37 19.67
CA PRO A 65 -19.52 -8.59 20.09
C PRO A 65 -19.27 -9.75 19.11
N TYR A 66 -18.58 -9.50 17.98
CA TYR A 66 -18.34 -10.51 16.97
C TYR A 66 -17.33 -11.54 17.50
N PRO A 67 -17.66 -12.85 17.42
CA PRO A 67 -16.74 -13.88 17.84
C PRO A 67 -15.53 -13.90 16.90
N VAL A 68 -14.38 -14.35 17.42
CA VAL A 68 -13.22 -14.67 16.58
C VAL A 68 -13.63 -15.74 15.58
N ASN A 69 -13.46 -15.47 14.29
CA ASN A 69 -13.72 -16.46 13.26
C ASN A 69 -12.67 -17.59 13.35
N ARG A 70 -13.15 -18.83 13.51
CA ARG A 70 -12.33 -20.05 13.60
C ARG A 70 -12.61 -21.05 12.47
N ASP A 71 -13.46 -20.67 11.53
CA ASP A 71 -13.84 -21.55 10.43
C ASP A 71 -12.66 -21.74 9.47
N ALA A 72 -12.52 -22.96 8.94
CA ALA A 72 -11.54 -23.24 7.90
C ALA A 72 -11.89 -22.43 6.64
N PRO A 73 -10.90 -21.79 5.99
CA PRO A 73 -11.16 -21.03 4.78
C PRO A 73 -11.49 -21.98 3.63
N ALA A 74 -12.44 -21.59 2.77
CA ALA A 74 -12.91 -22.40 1.65
C ALA A 74 -11.98 -22.23 0.45
N LEU A 75 -11.56 -23.34 -0.19
CA LEU A 75 -10.77 -23.29 -1.41
C LEU A 75 -11.58 -22.65 -2.55
N VAL A 76 -10.98 -21.69 -3.24
CA VAL A 76 -11.57 -20.97 -4.37
C VAL A 76 -10.97 -21.45 -5.69
N SER A 77 -9.64 -21.46 -5.77
CA SER A 77 -8.91 -21.84 -6.98
C SER A 77 -7.48 -22.25 -6.66
N THR A 78 -6.81 -22.86 -7.65
CA THR A 78 -5.41 -23.28 -7.57
C THR A 78 -4.65 -22.85 -8.81
N ALA A 79 -3.36 -22.61 -8.67
CA ALA A 79 -2.42 -22.37 -9.75
C ALA A 79 -1.15 -23.20 -9.49
N PRO A 80 -0.26 -23.37 -10.49
CA PRO A 80 1.12 -23.72 -10.18
C PRO A 80 1.63 -22.78 -9.10
N ASN A 81 2.28 -23.33 -8.06
CA ASN A 81 2.89 -22.55 -7.00
C ASN A 81 1.93 -21.76 -6.10
N GLY A 82 0.60 -22.00 -6.16
CA GLY A 82 -0.30 -21.34 -5.21
C GLY A 82 -1.73 -21.89 -5.11
N LYS A 83 -2.40 -21.48 -4.03
CA LYS A 83 -3.80 -21.79 -3.74
C LYS A 83 -4.51 -20.57 -3.18
N LEU A 84 -5.72 -20.31 -3.67
CA LEU A 84 -6.55 -19.22 -3.19
C LEU A 84 -7.68 -19.77 -2.35
N TYR A 85 -7.85 -19.21 -1.16
CA TYR A 85 -8.95 -19.50 -0.26
C TYR A 85 -9.73 -18.24 0.07
N LYS A 86 -10.96 -18.43 0.54
CA LYS A 86 -11.83 -17.37 1.07
C LYS A 86 -12.18 -17.68 2.52
N ALA A 87 -11.90 -16.72 3.40
CA ALA A 87 -12.23 -16.74 4.82
C ALA A 87 -13.32 -15.70 5.13
N GLY A 88 -13.90 -15.78 6.34
CA GLY A 88 -14.94 -14.85 6.78
C GLY A 88 -16.37 -15.35 6.60
N LYS A 89 -17.36 -14.53 6.99
CA LYS A 89 -18.79 -14.83 6.89
C LYS A 89 -19.58 -13.59 6.47
N GLY A 90 -20.68 -13.82 5.75
CA GLY A 90 -21.59 -12.75 5.35
C GLY A 90 -20.88 -11.70 4.49
N SER A 91 -20.96 -10.43 4.91
CA SER A 91 -20.28 -9.31 4.26
C SER A 91 -18.82 -9.13 4.68
N ASP A 92 -18.36 -9.82 5.74
CA ASP A 92 -17.00 -9.72 6.26
C ASP A 92 -16.19 -10.94 5.79
N THR A 93 -15.76 -10.90 4.52
CA THR A 93 -14.97 -11.96 3.90
C THR A 93 -13.72 -11.40 3.24
N PHE A 94 -12.64 -12.17 3.28
CA PHE A 94 -11.36 -11.80 2.70
C PHE A 94 -10.69 -13.02 2.07
N PHE A 95 -9.73 -12.76 1.20
CA PHE A 95 -8.97 -13.83 0.54
C PHE A 95 -7.70 -14.16 1.32
N VAL A 96 -7.35 -15.45 1.31
CA VAL A 96 -6.10 -15.97 1.83
C VAL A 96 -5.39 -16.69 0.69
N THR A 97 -4.27 -16.15 0.23
CA THR A 97 -3.49 -16.67 -0.89
C THR A 97 -2.26 -17.37 -0.36
N HIS A 98 -2.16 -18.68 -0.57
CA HIS A 98 -0.95 -19.43 -0.25
C HIS A 98 -0.07 -19.49 -1.49
N VAL A 99 1.21 -19.14 -1.36
CA VAL A 99 2.20 -19.18 -2.46
C VAL A 99 3.47 -19.92 -2.01
N PHE A 100 4.12 -20.63 -2.93
CA PHE A 100 5.29 -21.45 -2.65
C PHE A 100 6.29 -21.50 -3.82
N GLY A 101 7.55 -21.80 -3.53
CA GLY A 101 8.62 -21.91 -4.54
C GLY A 101 9.57 -20.72 -4.52
N THR A 102 10.13 -20.37 -5.68
CA THR A 102 10.97 -19.18 -5.80
C THR A 102 10.15 -17.90 -5.69
N TYR A 103 10.78 -16.75 -5.42
CA TYR A 103 10.09 -15.45 -5.37
C TYR A 103 9.32 -15.13 -6.65
N TYR A 104 9.90 -15.43 -7.83
CA TYR A 104 9.19 -15.28 -9.10
C TYR A 104 7.96 -16.19 -9.17
N ASP A 105 8.08 -17.46 -8.77
CA ASP A 105 6.97 -18.41 -8.77
C ASP A 105 5.84 -17.96 -7.83
N MET A 106 6.19 -17.46 -6.65
CA MET A 106 5.23 -16.93 -5.67
C MET A 106 4.48 -15.73 -6.22
N GLY A 107 5.19 -14.76 -6.80
CA GLY A 107 4.59 -13.61 -7.48
C GLY A 107 3.66 -14.05 -8.61
N LYS A 108 4.14 -14.95 -9.48
CA LYS A 108 3.36 -15.45 -10.62
C LYS A 108 2.12 -16.20 -10.20
N ALA A 109 2.20 -17.03 -9.16
CA ALA A 109 1.05 -17.73 -8.61
C ALA A 109 0.01 -16.74 -8.07
N GLN A 110 0.41 -15.73 -7.28
CA GLN A 110 -0.48 -14.69 -6.80
C GLN A 110 -1.15 -13.93 -7.96
N GLY A 111 -0.37 -13.57 -8.99
CA GLY A 111 -0.87 -12.90 -10.18
C GLY A 111 -1.92 -13.72 -10.92
N VAL A 112 -1.68 -15.02 -11.12
CA VAL A 112 -2.63 -15.93 -11.77
C VAL A 112 -3.91 -16.10 -10.94
N LEU A 113 -3.78 -16.30 -9.63
CA LEU A 113 -4.93 -16.50 -8.73
C LEU A 113 -5.84 -15.26 -8.64
N HIS A 114 -5.27 -14.07 -8.81
CA HIS A 114 -6.00 -12.79 -8.79
C HIS A 114 -6.02 -12.08 -10.16
N LYS A 115 -5.90 -12.83 -11.27
CA LYS A 115 -5.81 -12.27 -12.63
C LYS A 115 -7.01 -11.38 -13.00
N GLU A 116 -8.18 -11.68 -12.47
CA GLU A 116 -9.40 -10.89 -12.68
C GLU A 116 -9.52 -9.69 -11.73
N ARG A 117 -8.78 -9.70 -10.61
CA ARG A 117 -8.90 -8.68 -9.55
C ARG A 117 -7.78 -7.64 -9.60
N ILE A 118 -6.55 -8.03 -9.91
CA ILE A 118 -5.40 -7.11 -9.95
C ILE A 118 -5.61 -6.00 -10.98
N PRO A 119 -5.96 -6.26 -12.26
CA PRO A 119 -6.13 -5.18 -13.23
C PRO A 119 -7.27 -4.22 -12.85
N VAL A 120 -8.39 -4.76 -12.35
CA VAL A 120 -9.55 -3.95 -11.93
C VAL A 120 -9.22 -3.12 -10.68
N GLY A 121 -8.47 -3.68 -9.74
CA GLY A 121 -8.03 -3.00 -8.53
C GLY A 121 -7.05 -1.87 -8.82
N LEU A 122 -6.08 -2.10 -9.70
CA LEU A 122 -5.15 -1.07 -10.17
C LEU A 122 -5.91 0.08 -10.84
N ASN A 123 -6.76 -0.22 -11.82
CA ASN A 123 -7.53 0.81 -12.53
C ASN A 123 -8.39 1.65 -11.56
N ARG A 124 -9.15 0.99 -10.68
CA ARG A 124 -9.97 1.70 -9.69
C ARG A 124 -9.14 2.58 -8.76
N PHE A 125 -7.97 2.10 -8.35
CA PHE A 125 -7.09 2.87 -7.50
C PHE A 125 -6.55 4.12 -8.21
N TYR A 126 -6.11 3.99 -9.46
CA TYR A 126 -5.67 5.14 -10.27
C TYR A 126 -6.80 6.12 -10.56
N ASP A 127 -8.01 5.64 -10.91
CA ASP A 127 -9.19 6.49 -11.09
C ASP A 127 -9.52 7.27 -9.80
N TRP A 128 -9.43 6.61 -8.65
CA TRP A 128 -9.66 7.26 -7.36
C TRP A 128 -8.58 8.31 -7.05
N LEU A 129 -7.30 8.02 -7.29
CA LEU A 129 -6.22 8.99 -7.12
C LEU A 129 -6.40 10.21 -8.02
N ALA A 130 -6.77 9.99 -9.29
CA ALA A 130 -7.06 11.05 -10.24
C ALA A 130 -8.13 12.00 -9.68
N ALA A 131 -9.24 11.44 -9.20
CA ALA A 131 -10.33 12.20 -8.61
C ALA A 131 -9.91 12.97 -7.34
N GLN A 132 -9.03 12.39 -6.50
CA GLN A 132 -8.49 13.10 -5.32
C GLN A 132 -7.65 14.32 -5.72
N ILE A 133 -6.86 14.21 -6.78
CA ILE A 133 -6.05 15.34 -7.27
C ILE A 133 -6.95 16.41 -7.84
N GLU A 134 -7.88 16.07 -8.72
CA GLU A 134 -8.83 17.02 -9.32
C GLU A 134 -9.55 17.85 -8.26
N ALA A 135 -10.02 17.21 -7.18
CA ALA A 135 -10.67 17.88 -6.06
C ALA A 135 -9.73 18.79 -5.24
N LYS A 136 -8.42 18.57 -5.28
CA LYS A 136 -7.41 19.37 -4.56
C LYS A 136 -6.83 20.50 -5.41
N VAL A 137 -6.93 20.40 -6.74
CA VAL A 137 -6.40 21.38 -7.70
C VAL A 137 -7.52 22.07 -8.48
N GLU A 138 -8.64 22.37 -7.84
CA GLU A 138 -9.80 23.05 -8.46
C GLU A 138 -9.45 24.40 -9.15
N TRP A 139 -8.31 25.00 -8.78
CA TRP A 139 -7.77 26.22 -9.39
C TRP A 139 -7.04 25.99 -10.73
N ILE A 140 -6.78 24.73 -11.09
CA ILE A 140 -6.12 24.33 -12.33
C ILE A 140 -7.20 23.87 -13.34
N PRO A 141 -7.11 24.26 -14.63
CA PRO A 141 -8.06 23.81 -15.65
C PRO A 141 -8.16 22.28 -15.70
N ALA A 142 -9.37 21.74 -15.85
CA ALA A 142 -9.64 20.29 -15.83
C ALA A 142 -8.75 19.47 -16.77
N TRP A 143 -8.36 20.02 -17.92
CA TRP A 143 -7.45 19.33 -18.84
C TRP A 143 -6.02 19.20 -18.32
N VAL A 144 -5.55 20.13 -17.47
CA VAL A 144 -4.24 20.04 -16.79
C VAL A 144 -4.34 19.11 -15.60
N ALA A 145 -5.44 19.17 -14.83
CA ALA A 145 -5.70 18.23 -13.74
C ALA A 145 -5.74 16.77 -14.23
N GLY A 146 -6.37 16.52 -15.37
CA GLY A 146 -6.33 15.22 -16.05
C GLY A 146 -4.92 14.78 -16.43
N VAL A 147 -4.06 15.68 -16.90
CA VAL A 147 -2.65 15.36 -17.20
C VAL A 147 -1.83 15.10 -15.91
N VAL A 148 -2.10 15.80 -14.80
CA VAL A 148 -1.47 15.50 -13.50
C VAL A 148 -1.91 14.13 -12.97
N ALA A 149 -3.19 13.81 -13.11
CA ALA A 149 -3.74 12.53 -12.69
C ALA A 149 -3.16 11.37 -13.51
N ASP A 150 -3.23 11.48 -14.84
CA ASP A 150 -2.81 10.42 -15.77
C ASP A 150 -1.29 10.22 -15.79
N PHE A 151 -0.51 11.28 -15.54
CA PHE A 151 0.95 11.22 -15.67
C PHE A 151 1.71 11.60 -14.40
N GLY A 152 1.22 12.50 -13.56
CA GLY A 152 1.94 13.03 -12.41
C GLY A 152 2.12 12.03 -11.26
N VAL A 153 1.06 11.32 -10.86
CA VAL A 153 1.16 10.33 -9.76
C VAL A 153 1.89 9.06 -10.18
N PRO A 154 1.58 8.45 -11.35
CA PRO A 154 2.37 7.33 -11.84
C PRO A 154 3.85 7.70 -11.99
N PHE A 155 4.16 8.92 -12.43
CA PHE A 155 5.54 9.41 -12.52
C PHE A 155 6.17 9.63 -11.14
N ALA A 156 5.45 10.16 -10.15
CA ALA A 156 5.97 10.29 -8.79
C ALA A 156 6.31 8.91 -8.19
N MET A 157 5.43 7.91 -8.38
CA MET A 157 5.70 6.53 -7.97
C MET A 157 6.87 5.92 -8.75
N GLU A 158 6.99 6.19 -10.04
CA GLU A 158 8.11 5.73 -10.85
C GLU A 158 9.44 6.38 -10.43
N LEU A 159 9.45 7.67 -10.07
CA LEU A 159 10.61 8.34 -9.50
C LEU A 159 11.03 7.71 -8.17
N THR A 160 10.07 7.45 -7.28
CA THR A 160 10.32 6.77 -6.01
C THR A 160 10.87 5.37 -6.25
N TRP A 161 10.26 4.59 -7.14
CA TRP A 161 10.75 3.28 -7.55
C TRP A 161 12.18 3.34 -8.07
N ASN A 162 12.50 4.28 -8.95
CA ASN A 162 13.84 4.41 -9.51
C ASN A 162 14.88 4.83 -8.45
N ALA A 163 14.46 5.57 -7.42
CA ALA A 163 15.33 5.96 -6.30
C ALA A 163 15.59 4.79 -5.34
N THR A 164 14.60 3.93 -5.10
CA THR A 164 14.69 2.79 -4.15
C THR A 164 15.25 1.52 -4.81
N LYS A 165 15.01 1.32 -6.11
CA LYS A 165 15.42 0.12 -6.87
C LYS A 165 16.88 -0.30 -6.68
N PRO A 166 17.89 0.60 -6.64
CA PRO A 166 19.28 0.20 -6.42
C PRO A 166 19.53 -0.51 -5.08
N PHE A 167 18.63 -0.33 -4.11
CA PHE A 167 18.70 -0.90 -2.77
C PHE A 167 17.74 -2.07 -2.59
N LEU A 168 16.90 -2.38 -3.59
CA LEU A 168 15.92 -3.44 -3.53
C LEU A 168 16.61 -4.82 -3.61
N PRO A 169 16.39 -5.72 -2.64
CA PRO A 169 16.80 -7.11 -2.77
C PRO A 169 16.25 -7.75 -4.05
N ALA A 170 17.11 -8.42 -4.82
CA ALA A 170 16.75 -8.99 -6.13
C ALA A 170 15.52 -9.92 -6.07
N LYS A 171 15.35 -10.63 -4.93
CA LYS A 171 14.21 -11.50 -4.66
C LYS A 171 12.86 -10.79 -4.80
N TYR A 172 12.74 -9.55 -4.31
CA TYR A 172 11.50 -8.78 -4.43
C TYR A 172 11.27 -8.28 -5.86
N LEU A 173 12.32 -7.96 -6.60
CA LEU A 173 12.17 -7.63 -8.02
C LEU A 173 11.63 -8.83 -8.81
N ASP A 174 12.13 -10.04 -8.52
CA ASP A 174 11.65 -11.28 -9.14
C ASP A 174 10.18 -11.55 -8.80
N GLU A 175 9.76 -11.34 -7.55
CA GLU A 175 8.36 -11.47 -7.15
C GLU A 175 7.45 -10.44 -7.84
N LEU A 176 7.85 -9.17 -7.89
CA LEU A 176 7.09 -8.13 -8.60
C LEU A 176 6.96 -8.45 -10.10
N ASN A 177 8.03 -8.96 -10.72
CA ASN A 177 8.01 -9.42 -12.11
C ASN A 177 7.04 -10.60 -12.29
N GLY A 178 7.11 -11.60 -11.41
CA GLY A 178 6.21 -12.76 -11.42
C GLY A 178 4.75 -12.31 -11.29
N LEU A 179 4.46 -11.43 -10.34
CA LEU A 179 3.12 -10.89 -10.08
C LEU A 179 2.54 -10.21 -11.32
N ALA A 180 3.32 -9.35 -11.98
CA ALA A 180 2.92 -8.70 -13.22
C ALA A 180 2.65 -9.71 -14.34
N ASP A 181 3.58 -10.66 -14.55
CA ASP A 181 3.47 -11.68 -15.60
C ASP A 181 2.25 -12.60 -15.36
N GLY A 182 1.97 -12.96 -14.10
CA GLY A 182 0.82 -13.79 -13.72
C GLY A 182 -0.52 -13.07 -13.87
N ALA A 183 -0.57 -11.78 -13.51
CA ALA A 183 -1.76 -10.95 -13.63
C ALA A 183 -2.00 -10.46 -15.07
N GLY A 184 -0.97 -10.47 -15.93
CA GLY A 184 -1.05 -9.95 -17.29
C GLY A 184 -1.14 -8.42 -17.35
N VAL A 185 -0.46 -7.72 -16.44
CA VAL A 185 -0.40 -6.25 -16.37
C VAL A 185 1.01 -5.74 -16.63
N ALA A 186 1.19 -4.44 -16.84
CA ALA A 186 2.52 -3.87 -17.00
C ALA A 186 3.29 -3.97 -15.68
N ARG A 187 4.56 -4.38 -15.75
CA ARG A 187 5.45 -4.45 -14.57
C ARG A 187 5.54 -3.13 -13.82
N GLN A 188 5.57 -2.02 -14.55
CA GLN A 188 5.63 -0.69 -13.95
C GLN A 188 4.40 -0.39 -13.09
N ASP A 189 3.21 -0.89 -13.43
CA ASP A 189 2.01 -0.70 -12.60
C ASP A 189 2.17 -1.41 -11.24
N ILE A 190 2.76 -2.60 -11.24
CA ILE A 190 3.07 -3.37 -10.03
C ILE A 190 4.19 -2.71 -9.21
N TYR A 191 5.22 -2.19 -9.86
CA TYR A 191 6.27 -1.43 -9.16
C TYR A 191 5.70 -0.19 -8.49
N ASN A 192 4.91 0.58 -9.23
CA ASN A 192 4.33 1.83 -8.77
C ASN A 192 3.40 1.62 -7.57
N ILE A 193 2.46 0.65 -7.65
CA ILE A 193 1.53 0.40 -6.54
C ILE A 193 2.25 -0.07 -5.27
N ASN A 194 3.41 -0.71 -5.39
CA ASN A 194 4.21 -1.09 -4.21
C ASN A 194 4.96 0.09 -3.59
N MET A 195 5.11 1.21 -4.30
CA MET A 195 5.70 2.45 -3.77
C MET A 195 4.66 3.37 -3.12
N ILE A 196 3.37 3.00 -3.13
CA ILE A 196 2.31 3.83 -2.57
C ILE A 196 2.56 4.19 -1.10
N ALA A 197 3.05 3.23 -0.32
CA ALA A 197 3.32 3.40 1.11
C ALA A 197 4.54 4.29 1.40
N GLU A 198 5.41 4.50 0.42
CA GLU A 198 6.52 5.47 0.50
C GLU A 198 6.02 6.91 0.26
N LEU A 199 4.92 7.07 -0.48
CA LEU A 199 4.37 8.36 -0.86
C LEU A 199 3.23 8.83 0.05
N ILE A 200 2.42 7.89 0.52
CA ILE A 200 1.14 8.14 1.19
C ILE A 200 1.28 7.76 2.67
N LYS A 201 1.07 8.75 3.55
CA LYS A 201 1.16 8.58 5.00
C LYS A 201 -0.17 8.02 5.55
N ALA A 202 -0.21 6.72 5.81
CA ALA A 202 -1.40 6.09 6.40
C ALA A 202 -1.61 6.49 7.87
N GLN A 203 -2.86 6.48 8.33
CA GLN A 203 -3.18 6.65 9.74
C GLN A 203 -3.37 5.27 10.37
N CYS A 204 -2.76 5.02 11.53
CA CYS A 204 -2.79 3.70 12.14
C CYS A 204 -2.91 3.80 13.66
N SER A 205 -3.59 2.82 14.25
CA SER A 205 -3.50 2.53 15.68
C SER A 205 -2.94 1.13 15.88
N VAL A 206 -1.97 1.00 16.79
CA VAL A 206 -1.29 -0.26 17.09
C VAL A 206 -1.31 -0.49 18.60
N ILE A 207 -1.61 -1.72 19.01
CA ILE A 207 -1.62 -2.15 20.41
C ILE A 207 -0.81 -3.44 20.50
N GLY A 208 0.18 -3.45 21.40
CA GLY A 208 0.84 -4.64 21.88
C GLY A 208 0.54 -4.83 23.37
N ALA A 209 0.07 -6.02 23.76
CA ALA A 209 -0.22 -6.34 25.15
C ALA A 209 0.21 -7.77 25.50
N ASN A 210 0.79 -7.99 26.68
CA ASN A 210 1.20 -9.31 27.15
C ASN A 210 1.15 -9.43 28.68
N GLY A 211 1.44 -10.63 29.20
CA GLY A 211 1.62 -10.89 30.62
C GLY A 211 0.40 -10.48 31.46
N LYS A 212 0.60 -9.64 32.47
CA LYS A 212 -0.50 -9.19 33.35
C LYS A 212 -1.64 -8.49 32.60
N ALA A 213 -1.33 -7.81 31.49
CA ALA A 213 -2.34 -7.12 30.69
C ALA A 213 -3.30 -8.08 29.96
N THR A 214 -2.85 -9.30 29.68
CA THR A 214 -3.63 -10.32 28.96
C THR A 214 -3.90 -11.58 29.80
N GLN A 215 -3.55 -11.58 31.10
CA GLN A 215 -3.61 -12.76 31.97
C GLN A 215 -5.01 -13.38 32.07
N ASN A 216 -6.02 -12.55 32.31
CA ASN A 216 -7.37 -13.04 32.62
C ASN A 216 -8.13 -13.53 31.38
N SER A 217 -7.81 -13.00 30.20
CA SER A 217 -8.53 -13.29 28.96
C SER A 217 -7.77 -14.25 28.04
N LEU A 218 -6.43 -14.21 28.07
CA LEU A 218 -5.55 -14.89 27.12
C LEU A 218 -4.31 -15.50 27.81
N ASN A 219 -4.37 -15.77 29.12
CA ASN A 219 -3.31 -16.43 29.89
C ASN A 219 -1.91 -15.80 29.74
N GLY A 220 -1.85 -14.48 29.57
CA GLY A 220 -0.59 -13.74 29.46
C GLY A 220 0.06 -13.79 28.07
N THR A 221 -0.60 -14.42 27.08
CA THR A 221 -0.14 -14.46 25.69
C THR A 221 0.02 -13.05 25.11
N LEU A 222 1.04 -12.87 24.28
CA LEU A 222 1.24 -11.65 23.50
C LEU A 222 0.11 -11.49 22.49
N VAL A 223 -0.50 -10.31 22.52
CA VAL A 223 -1.51 -9.86 21.55
C VAL A 223 -0.95 -8.68 20.81
N HIS A 224 -1.11 -8.72 19.49
CA HIS A 224 -0.86 -7.61 18.60
C HIS A 224 -2.16 -7.28 17.87
N LEU A 225 -2.65 -6.06 18.04
CA LEU A 225 -3.79 -5.52 17.32
C LEU A 225 -3.35 -4.30 16.53
N ARG A 226 -3.84 -4.19 15.30
CA ARG A 226 -3.64 -3.01 14.48
C ARG A 226 -4.92 -2.64 13.73
N THR A 227 -5.13 -1.34 13.56
CA THR A 227 -6.00 -0.77 12.53
C THR A 227 -5.17 0.01 11.52
N LEU A 228 -5.57 -0.07 10.25
CA LEU A 228 -4.98 0.68 9.16
C LEU A 228 -6.08 1.50 8.49
N ASP A 229 -5.96 2.81 8.63
CA ASP A 229 -6.90 3.79 8.11
C ASP A 229 -6.22 4.51 6.93
N GLY A 230 -6.72 4.24 5.72
CA GLY A 230 -6.23 4.91 4.53
C GLY A 230 -6.59 6.39 4.50
N MET A 231 -5.76 7.22 3.85
CA MET A 231 -6.01 8.67 3.72
C MET A 231 -7.35 9.01 3.04
N GLY A 232 -7.92 8.09 2.25
CA GLY A 232 -9.25 8.22 1.64
C GLY A 232 -10.43 7.70 2.48
N GLY A 233 -10.17 7.20 3.68
CA GLY A 233 -11.15 6.49 4.50
C GLY A 233 -11.88 5.40 3.73
N ALA A 234 -13.20 5.35 3.87
CA ALA A 234 -14.06 4.37 3.21
C ALA A 234 -14.14 4.53 1.68
N SER A 235 -13.61 5.61 1.09
CA SER A 235 -13.67 5.83 -0.36
C SER A 235 -12.52 5.17 -1.12
N MET A 236 -11.42 4.82 -0.44
CA MET A 236 -10.23 4.28 -1.09
C MET A 236 -10.49 2.84 -1.60
N PRO A 237 -10.41 2.57 -2.92
CA PRO A 237 -10.84 1.29 -3.49
C PRO A 237 -10.04 0.08 -3.04
N ILE A 238 -8.79 0.28 -2.60
CA ILE A 238 -7.88 -0.80 -2.23
C ILE A 238 -8.46 -1.68 -1.10
N LYS A 239 -9.35 -1.15 -0.25
CA LYS A 239 -10.06 -1.92 0.79
C LYS A 239 -10.84 -3.13 0.23
N ASP A 240 -11.35 -3.04 -1.00
CA ASP A 240 -12.13 -4.10 -1.66
C ASP A 240 -11.23 -5.23 -2.22
N TYR A 241 -9.92 -5.02 -2.14
CA TYR A 241 -8.88 -5.90 -2.64
C TYR A 241 -7.97 -6.40 -1.52
N ALA A 242 -8.46 -6.40 -0.27
CA ALA A 242 -7.76 -6.98 0.86
C ALA A 242 -7.43 -8.47 0.62
N ASN A 243 -6.22 -8.85 1.01
CA ASN A 243 -5.68 -10.18 0.84
C ASN A 243 -4.66 -10.49 1.94
N VAL A 244 -4.72 -11.70 2.48
CA VAL A 244 -3.64 -12.25 3.31
C VAL A 244 -2.83 -13.18 2.43
N VAL A 245 -1.59 -12.84 2.14
CA VAL A 245 -0.69 -13.72 1.38
C VAL A 245 0.19 -14.48 2.36
N VAL A 246 0.08 -15.80 2.36
CA VAL A 246 0.88 -16.72 3.18
C VAL A 246 1.95 -17.35 2.30
N TYR A 247 3.20 -17.02 2.61
CA TYR A 247 4.37 -17.43 1.86
C TYR A 247 4.96 -18.67 2.50
N HIS A 248 5.22 -19.67 1.67
CA HIS A 248 5.86 -20.93 2.03
C HIS A 248 7.17 -21.00 1.24
N PRO A 249 8.23 -20.31 1.69
CA PRO A 249 9.50 -20.30 0.97
C PRO A 249 10.06 -21.73 0.86
N ASP A 250 10.75 -22.01 -0.24
CA ASP A 250 11.49 -23.26 -0.36
C ASP A 250 12.55 -23.35 0.74
N ALA A 251 12.84 -24.56 1.23
CA ALA A 251 13.90 -24.82 2.19
C ALA A 251 15.27 -24.29 1.71
N SER A 252 15.49 -24.22 0.39
CA SER A 252 16.72 -23.66 -0.19
C SER A 252 16.89 -22.15 0.06
N LEU A 253 15.82 -21.42 0.37
CA LEU A 253 15.87 -19.98 0.62
C LEU A 253 16.32 -19.65 2.05
N ASN A 254 16.23 -20.60 2.99
CA ASN A 254 16.53 -20.40 4.42
C ASN A 254 15.75 -19.21 5.01
N GLU A 255 14.47 -19.13 4.69
CA GLU A 255 13.53 -18.08 5.14
C GLU A 255 12.34 -18.72 5.89
N HIS A 256 11.65 -17.93 6.70
CA HIS A 256 10.49 -18.36 7.46
C HIS A 256 9.18 -18.21 6.68
N ALA A 257 8.16 -18.98 7.05
CA ALA A 257 6.83 -18.75 6.54
C ALA A 257 6.28 -17.40 7.06
N VAL A 258 5.72 -16.59 6.15
CA VAL A 258 5.20 -15.26 6.49
C VAL A 258 3.77 -15.11 6.00
N ALA A 259 2.89 -14.66 6.89
CA ALA A 259 1.57 -14.14 6.54
C ALA A 259 1.63 -12.61 6.44
N ASN A 260 1.49 -12.08 5.22
CA ASN A 260 1.41 -10.65 4.95
C ASN A 260 -0.03 -10.20 4.75
N PHE A 261 -0.44 -9.18 5.50
CA PHE A 261 -1.78 -8.62 5.50
C PHE A 261 -1.73 -7.32 4.70
N GLY A 262 -2.30 -7.37 3.49
CA GLY A 262 -2.27 -6.25 2.56
C GLY A 262 -3.32 -6.41 1.48
N TRP A 263 -2.89 -6.24 0.22
CA TRP A 263 -3.77 -6.20 -0.93
C TRP A 263 -3.24 -7.05 -2.08
N VAL A 264 -4.12 -7.42 -3.02
CA VAL A 264 -3.80 -8.37 -4.10
C VAL A 264 -2.59 -7.98 -4.97
N SER A 265 -2.25 -6.70 -5.07
CA SER A 265 -1.15 -6.18 -5.90
C SER A 265 0.05 -5.68 -5.09
N PHE A 266 0.06 -5.89 -3.77
CA PHE A 266 1.04 -5.32 -2.84
C PHE A 266 1.80 -6.45 -2.13
N ILE A 267 3.11 -6.53 -2.33
CA ILE A 267 3.96 -7.60 -1.77
C ILE A 267 4.78 -7.13 -0.55
N GLY A 268 5.01 -5.82 -0.43
CA GLY A 268 5.58 -5.22 0.78
C GLY A 268 4.72 -5.55 1.99
N SER A 269 5.28 -5.52 3.19
CA SER A 269 4.52 -5.71 4.42
C SER A 269 4.37 -4.40 5.16
N VAL A 270 3.11 -4.03 5.35
CA VAL A 270 2.73 -3.00 6.31
C VAL A 270 2.40 -3.69 7.63
N THR A 271 1.68 -4.82 7.57
CA THR A 271 1.34 -5.66 8.72
C THR A 271 1.60 -7.12 8.37
N GLY A 272 2.23 -7.87 9.27
CA GLY A 272 2.49 -9.28 9.02
C GLY A 272 2.82 -10.07 10.28
N PHE A 273 2.78 -11.39 10.12
CA PHE A 273 3.21 -12.36 11.12
C PHE A 273 4.14 -13.38 10.45
N GLY A 274 5.36 -13.48 10.96
CA GLY A 274 6.25 -14.60 10.73
C GLY A 274 6.07 -15.67 11.81
N GLU A 275 6.95 -16.67 11.82
CA GLU A 275 6.91 -17.75 12.79
C GLU A 275 7.19 -17.29 14.22
N THR A 276 7.94 -16.19 14.39
CA THR A 276 8.39 -15.68 15.69
C THR A 276 8.09 -14.20 15.94
N ILE A 277 7.80 -13.43 14.89
CA ILE A 277 7.66 -11.97 14.96
C ILE A 277 6.31 -11.56 14.35
N GLY A 278 5.63 -10.61 15.00
CA GLY A 278 4.48 -9.89 14.42
C GLY A 278 4.82 -8.41 14.25
N ILE A 279 4.56 -7.84 13.07
CA ILE A 279 4.84 -6.44 12.76
C ILE A 279 3.56 -5.71 12.37
N GLY A 280 3.48 -4.47 12.85
CA GLY A 280 2.40 -3.52 12.63
C GLY A 280 3.03 -2.13 12.66
N GLU A 281 3.23 -1.57 11.49
CA GLU A 281 3.75 -0.21 11.33
C GLU A 281 2.74 0.85 11.80
N LYS A 282 3.24 1.98 12.27
CA LYS A 282 2.45 3.18 12.52
C LYS A 282 3.26 4.39 12.12
N TYR A 283 2.68 5.21 11.25
CA TYR A 283 3.27 6.48 10.90
C TYR A 283 3.32 7.40 12.12
N TRP A 284 4.52 7.93 12.39
CA TRP A 284 4.75 8.97 13.40
C TRP A 284 5.36 10.19 12.70
N GLY A 285 4.54 11.21 12.45
CA GLY A 285 4.99 12.46 11.84
C GLY A 285 5.65 13.41 12.83
N GLY A 286 6.43 14.37 12.31
CA GLY A 286 6.84 15.56 13.06
C GLY A 286 8.00 15.39 14.04
N GLN A 287 8.80 14.32 13.95
CA GLN A 287 10.04 14.26 14.74
C GLN A 287 11.05 15.28 14.15
N PRO A 288 11.62 16.21 14.95
CA PRO A 288 12.53 17.27 14.47
C PRO A 288 13.72 16.75 13.66
N ASP A 289 14.15 15.52 13.94
CA ASP A 289 15.32 14.88 13.33
C ASP A 289 14.95 13.91 12.19
N SER A 290 13.70 13.94 11.70
CA SER A 290 13.27 13.06 10.60
C SER A 290 13.98 13.41 9.30
N ASN A 291 14.83 12.50 8.80
CA ASN A 291 15.37 12.61 7.45
C ASN A 291 14.56 11.74 6.49
N MET A 292 13.72 12.37 5.66
CA MET A 292 12.91 11.68 4.65
C MET A 292 13.72 11.54 3.36
N THR A 293 14.07 10.31 2.99
CA THR A 293 14.82 10.00 1.77
C THR A 293 14.29 8.72 1.11
N ALA A 294 14.19 8.73 -0.21
CA ALA A 294 13.91 7.53 -1.01
C ALA A 294 15.19 6.79 -1.45
N ARG A 295 16.37 7.22 -0.95
CA ARG A 295 17.66 6.55 -1.22
C ARG A 295 17.93 5.46 -0.19
N GLY A 296 17.14 4.41 -0.24
CA GLY A 296 17.25 3.25 0.62
C GLY A 296 16.30 2.16 0.17
N GLU A 297 16.33 1.04 0.87
CA GLU A 297 15.30 0.02 0.71
C GLU A 297 13.95 0.58 1.18
N ALA A 298 12.90 0.37 0.39
CA ALA A 298 11.55 0.76 0.76
C ALA A 298 11.18 0.07 2.09
N TRP A 299 10.64 0.83 3.04
CA TRP A 299 10.45 0.36 4.42
C TRP A 299 9.50 -0.84 4.51
N THR A 300 8.60 -0.98 3.54
CA THR A 300 7.67 -2.11 3.44
C THR A 300 8.35 -3.40 3.02
N PHE A 301 9.42 -3.35 2.22
CA PHE A 301 10.25 -4.52 1.91
C PHE A 301 11.19 -4.84 3.06
N LEU A 302 11.75 -3.83 3.73
CA LEU A 302 12.52 -4.05 4.96
C LEU A 302 11.66 -4.74 6.03
N THR A 303 10.41 -4.30 6.20
CA THR A 303 9.44 -4.94 7.11
C THR A 303 9.16 -6.38 6.69
N ARG A 304 9.22 -6.68 5.40
CA ARG A 304 9.05 -8.01 4.85
C ARG A 304 10.23 -8.93 5.18
N ASP A 305 11.45 -8.40 5.17
CA ASP A 305 12.67 -9.12 5.55
C ASP A 305 12.77 -9.40 7.05
N LEU A 306 12.10 -8.61 7.89
CA LEU A 306 12.08 -8.83 9.34
C LEU A 306 11.13 -9.97 9.77
N LEU A 307 10.21 -10.39 8.91
CA LEU A 307 9.20 -11.42 9.18
C LEU A 307 9.70 -12.80 8.76
#